data_AF-A0A8S3G984-F1
#
_entry.id   AF-A0A8S3G984-F1
#
_cell.length_a   1.000
_cell.length_b   1.000
_cell.length_c   1.000
_cell.angle_alpha   90.00
_cell.angle_beta   90.00
_cell.angle_gamma   90.00
#
_symmetry.space_group_name_H-M   'P 1'
#
loop_
_entity.id
_entity.type
_entity.pdbx_description
1 polymer ?
#
loop_
_entity_poly.entity_id
_entity_poly.type
_entity_poly.pdbx_seq_one_letter_code
_entity_poly.pdbx_strand_id
1 'polypeptide(L)'
;IEEAYQQGKPEVLLDKYRIDLKEFIQFNRTNSSKQRPVRRQIGCKIQEFLREERFNSPPLVTSTPSYGKALAWCPFLTEWFKSSAGKKAVLDFPSAIDACIDGILQEAVKDKSHSVTEAQWMVEQLRSCKMKHRRETSSVCIHLYTRESFLYRVLNTALREADHSKLATLGPLCFLIRDYSRT
;
A
#
# COMPACT_ATOMS: atom_id res chain seq x y z
N ILE A 1 21.28 3.00 -11.44
CA ILE A 1 21.40 2.74 -12.90
C ILE A 1 21.19 4.03 -13.69
N GLU A 2 20.02 4.67 -13.61
CA GLU A 2 19.74 5.92 -14.33
C GLU A 2 20.77 7.03 -14.03
N GLU A 3 21.13 7.24 -12.77
CA GLU A 3 22.17 8.22 -12.40
C GLU A 3 23.51 7.96 -13.09
N ALA A 4 23.97 6.70 -13.09
CA ALA A 4 25.23 6.31 -13.73
C ALA A 4 25.17 6.47 -15.26
N TYR A 5 24.01 6.22 -15.86
CA TYR A 5 23.75 6.47 -17.27
C TYR A 5 23.83 7.98 -17.60
N GLN A 6 23.18 8.83 -16.78
CA GLN A 6 23.22 10.29 -16.93
C GLN A 6 24.64 10.86 -16.73
N GLN A 7 25.45 10.24 -15.87
CA GLN A 7 26.85 10.58 -15.65
C GLN A 7 27.80 10.01 -16.71
N GLY A 8 27.30 9.29 -17.74
CA GLY A 8 28.12 8.70 -18.79
C GLY A 8 29.07 7.60 -18.31
N LYS A 9 28.77 6.94 -17.18
CA LYS A 9 29.59 5.85 -16.66
C LYS A 9 29.49 4.62 -17.57
N PRO A 10 30.60 3.90 -17.82
CA PRO A 10 30.60 2.75 -18.72
C PRO A 10 29.88 1.54 -18.11
N GLU A 11 29.85 1.42 -16.79
CA GLU A 11 29.22 0.30 -16.10
C GLU A 11 28.57 0.70 -14.78
N VAL A 12 27.67 -0.16 -14.30
CA VAL A 12 27.01 -0.07 -13.00
C VAL A 12 27.18 -1.38 -12.25
N LEU A 13 27.75 -1.31 -11.05
CA LEU A 13 27.82 -2.44 -10.14
C LEU A 13 26.54 -2.51 -9.28
N LEU A 14 25.90 -3.67 -9.29
CA LEU A 14 24.81 -4.06 -8.41
C LEU A 14 25.29 -5.27 -7.58
N ASP A 15 24.55 -5.66 -6.54
CA ASP A 15 24.97 -6.73 -5.61
C ASP A 15 25.56 -7.97 -6.32
N LYS A 16 24.72 -8.67 -7.08
CA LYS A 16 25.07 -9.92 -7.79
C LYS A 16 25.32 -9.72 -9.29
N TYR A 17 25.19 -8.49 -9.78
CA TYR A 17 25.19 -8.20 -11.21
C TYR A 17 26.06 -6.99 -11.53
N ARG A 18 26.61 -6.95 -12.74
CA ARG A 18 27.15 -5.72 -13.32
C ARG A 18 26.41 -5.45 -14.62
N ILE A 19 26.16 -4.18 -14.91
CA ILE A 19 25.51 -3.76 -16.16
C ILE A 19 26.52 -2.95 -16.94
N ASP A 20 26.87 -3.42 -18.13
CA ASP A 20 27.61 -2.65 -19.12
C ASP A 20 26.61 -1.73 -19.83
N LEU A 21 26.80 -0.43 -19.69
CA LEU A 21 25.93 0.60 -20.26
C LEU A 21 26.34 0.97 -21.69
N LYS A 22 27.49 0.52 -22.18
CA LYS A 22 27.90 0.70 -23.58
C LYS A 22 27.22 -0.33 -24.46
N GLU A 23 27.35 -1.60 -24.07
CA GLU A 23 26.76 -2.73 -24.80
C GLU A 23 25.30 -3.00 -24.41
N PHE A 24 24.83 -2.36 -23.34
CA PHE A 24 23.52 -2.60 -22.74
C PHE A 24 23.31 -4.09 -22.40
N ILE A 25 24.28 -4.68 -21.68
CA ILE A 25 24.24 -6.08 -21.24
C ILE A 25 24.42 -6.16 -19.73
N GLN A 26 23.53 -6.91 -19.07
CA GLN A 26 23.66 -7.31 -17.68
C GLN A 26 24.40 -8.64 -17.59
N PHE A 27 25.44 -8.69 -16.76
CA PHE A 27 26.20 -9.90 -16.44
C PHE A 27 25.96 -10.29 -14.98
N ASN A 28 25.84 -11.59 -14.72
CA ASN A 28 25.94 -12.10 -13.36
C ASN A 28 27.42 -12.15 -12.92
N ARG A 29 27.75 -11.58 -11.76
CA ARG A 29 29.14 -11.49 -11.27
C ARG A 29 29.76 -12.85 -10.92
N THR A 30 28.92 -13.81 -10.55
CA THR A 30 29.36 -15.18 -10.21
C THR A 30 29.37 -16.11 -11.43
N ASN A 31 28.68 -15.74 -12.51
CA ASN A 31 28.56 -16.57 -13.70
C ASN A 31 28.46 -15.70 -14.97
N SER A 32 29.59 -15.51 -15.64
CA SER A 32 29.72 -14.66 -16.83
C SER A 32 28.97 -15.18 -18.06
N SER A 33 28.58 -16.45 -18.11
CA SER A 33 27.75 -16.98 -19.20
C SER A 33 26.28 -16.59 -19.07
N LYS A 34 25.83 -16.18 -17.88
CA LYS A 34 24.48 -15.68 -17.65
C LYS A 34 24.41 -14.19 -17.94
N GLN A 35 24.21 -13.88 -19.22
CA GLN A 35 24.07 -12.52 -19.73
C GLN A 35 22.62 -12.25 -20.14
N ARG A 36 22.18 -11.00 -20.01
CA ARG A 36 20.86 -10.55 -20.46
C ARG A 36 20.95 -9.17 -21.09
N PRO A 37 20.34 -8.94 -22.25
CA PRO A 37 20.24 -7.60 -22.81
C PRO A 37 19.38 -6.73 -21.87
N VAL A 38 19.77 -5.47 -21.75
CA VAL A 38 18.97 -4.41 -21.12
C VAL A 38 18.67 -3.33 -22.15
N ARG A 39 17.64 -2.53 -21.93
CA ARG A 39 17.37 -1.36 -22.76
C ARG A 39 16.82 -0.25 -21.89
N ARG A 40 17.14 0.99 -22.23
CA ARG A 40 16.47 2.16 -21.65
C ARG A 40 15.23 2.45 -22.47
N GLN A 41 14.07 2.48 -21.81
CA GLN A 41 12.79 2.81 -22.44
C GLN A 41 12.20 4.01 -21.69
N ILE A 42 11.96 5.11 -22.41
CA ILE A 42 11.24 6.26 -21.87
C ILE A 42 9.75 5.95 -22.03
N GLY A 43 9.08 5.64 -20.94
CA GLY A 43 7.67 5.23 -20.98
C GLY A 43 6.74 6.38 -21.36
N CYS A 44 5.87 6.16 -22.35
CA CYS A 44 4.56 6.80 -22.39
C CYS A 44 3.65 6.00 -21.44
N LYS A 45 2.81 6.67 -20.64
CA LYS A 45 2.01 6.08 -19.53
C LYS A 45 1.09 4.90 -19.92
N ILE A 46 1.05 4.48 -21.18
CA ILE A 46 0.02 3.59 -21.75
C ILE A 46 0.54 2.20 -22.15
N GLN A 47 1.85 1.90 -22.14
CA GLN A 47 2.30 0.58 -22.65
C GLN A 47 3.20 -0.25 -21.72
N GLU A 48 2.71 -1.49 -21.54
CA GLU A 48 3.37 -2.76 -21.24
C GLU A 48 4.14 -2.85 -19.91
N PHE A 49 3.53 -3.56 -18.95
CA PHE A 49 4.20 -4.04 -17.75
C PHE A 49 5.40 -4.91 -18.17
N LEU A 50 6.61 -4.44 -17.91
CA LEU A 50 7.85 -5.01 -18.44
C LEU A 50 8.18 -6.47 -18.05
N ARG A 51 7.34 -7.17 -17.26
CA ARG A 51 7.46 -8.60 -16.87
C ARG A 51 6.13 -9.15 -16.33
N GLU A 52 5.08 -9.19 -17.13
CA GLU A 52 3.78 -9.71 -16.72
C GLU A 52 3.86 -11.15 -16.16
N GLU A 53 4.77 -11.96 -16.71
CA GLU A 53 5.03 -13.33 -16.29
C GLU A 53 5.57 -13.48 -14.86
N ARG A 54 6.19 -12.43 -14.30
CA ARG A 54 6.58 -12.42 -12.87
C ARG A 54 5.40 -12.19 -11.93
N PHE A 55 4.32 -11.61 -12.45
CA PHE A 55 3.07 -11.41 -11.73
C PHE A 55 2.09 -12.56 -11.99
N ASN A 56 2.28 -13.31 -13.08
CA ASN A 56 1.63 -14.60 -13.35
C ASN A 56 2.29 -15.76 -12.58
N SER A 57 2.48 -15.60 -11.28
CA SER A 57 2.65 -16.79 -10.45
C SER A 57 1.41 -17.66 -10.64
N PRO A 58 1.52 -18.99 -10.88
CA PRO A 58 0.34 -19.84 -10.84
C PRO A 58 -0.37 -19.53 -9.53
N PRO A 59 -1.70 -19.31 -9.54
CA PRO A 59 -2.42 -18.98 -8.33
C PRO A 59 -2.00 -20.03 -7.31
N LEU A 60 -1.42 -19.57 -6.20
CA LEU A 60 -1.24 -20.45 -5.06
C LEU A 60 -2.62 -21.07 -4.87
N VAL A 61 -2.69 -22.40 -4.96
CA VAL A 61 -3.89 -23.15 -4.58
C VAL A 61 -3.98 -23.06 -3.07
N THR A 62 -4.15 -21.85 -2.57
CA THR A 62 -4.69 -21.62 -1.26
C THR A 62 -6.18 -21.82 -1.47
N SER A 63 -6.71 -22.84 -0.81
CA SER A 63 -8.10 -22.93 -0.39
C SER A 63 -8.45 -21.76 0.55
N THR A 64 -8.01 -20.55 0.25
CA THR A 64 -8.45 -19.31 0.83
C THR A 64 -9.76 -18.95 0.15
N PRO A 65 -10.82 -18.67 0.91
CA PRO A 65 -12.11 -18.33 0.34
C PRO A 65 -11.92 -17.16 -0.61
N SER A 66 -12.44 -17.32 -1.83
CA SER A 66 -12.53 -16.28 -2.85
C SER A 66 -12.83 -14.93 -2.18
N TYR A 67 -11.94 -13.96 -2.43
CA TYR A 67 -12.10 -12.54 -2.11
C TYR A 67 -13.37 -11.93 -2.77
N GLY A 68 -14.29 -12.71 -3.34
CA GLY A 68 -15.54 -12.27 -3.95
C GLY A 68 -16.76 -12.19 -3.02
N LYS A 69 -16.70 -12.67 -1.77
CA LYS A 69 -17.79 -12.43 -0.80
C LYS A 69 -17.50 -11.15 -0.03
N ALA A 70 -18.29 -10.09 -0.25
CA ALA A 70 -18.15 -8.75 0.33
C ALA A 70 -18.07 -8.64 1.88
N LEU A 71 -18.23 -9.77 2.58
CA LEU A 71 -18.13 -9.90 4.05
C LEU A 71 -16.92 -10.74 4.51
N ALA A 72 -16.24 -11.45 3.61
CA ALA A 72 -15.08 -12.28 3.92
C ALA A 72 -13.76 -11.50 3.95
N TRP A 73 -13.76 -10.23 3.52
CA TRP A 73 -12.55 -9.46 3.26
C TRP A 73 -11.69 -9.14 4.49
N CYS A 74 -12.25 -9.17 5.69
CA CYS A 74 -11.43 -8.99 6.88
C CYS A 74 -12.18 -9.40 8.16
N PRO A 75 -11.83 -10.52 8.81
CA PRO A 75 -12.31 -10.83 10.16
C PRO A 75 -12.15 -9.64 11.12
N PHE A 76 -11.06 -8.88 10.96
CA PHE A 76 -10.79 -7.64 11.69
C PHE A 76 -11.93 -6.61 11.55
N LEU A 77 -12.42 -6.37 10.34
CA LEU A 77 -13.49 -5.40 10.11
C LEU A 77 -14.84 -5.93 10.63
N THR A 78 -15.09 -7.23 10.52
CA THR A 78 -16.27 -7.88 11.07
C THR A 78 -16.33 -7.72 12.59
N GLU A 79 -15.21 -7.92 13.28
CA GLU A 79 -15.13 -7.69 14.73
C GLU A 79 -15.32 -6.20 15.06
N TRP A 80 -14.71 -5.30 14.29
CA TRP A 80 -14.91 -3.87 14.52
C TRP A 80 -16.37 -3.44 14.39
N PHE A 81 -17.14 -3.99 13.43
CA PHE A 81 -18.58 -3.70 13.30
C PHE A 81 -19.42 -4.16 14.49
N LYS A 82 -18.94 -5.08 15.33
CA LYS A 82 -19.64 -5.45 16.55
C LYS A 82 -19.54 -4.37 17.63
N SER A 83 -18.51 -3.52 17.57
CA SER A 83 -18.30 -2.40 18.48
C SER A 83 -19.34 -1.28 18.29
N SER A 84 -19.51 -0.44 19.31
CA SER A 84 -20.38 0.75 19.22
C SER A 84 -19.92 1.73 18.14
N ALA A 85 -18.61 1.95 18.03
CA ALA A 85 -18.01 2.81 17.00
C ALA A 85 -18.28 2.29 15.59
N GLY A 86 -18.10 0.98 15.36
CA GLY A 86 -18.38 0.35 14.08
C GLY A 86 -19.85 0.44 13.69
N LYS A 87 -20.78 0.20 14.63
CA LYS A 87 -22.23 0.37 14.40
C LYS A 87 -22.58 1.82 14.06
N LYS A 88 -22.01 2.79 14.78
CA LYS A 88 -22.22 4.22 14.53
C LYS A 88 -21.71 4.64 13.15
N ALA A 89 -20.52 4.18 12.76
CA ALA A 89 -19.90 4.50 11.48
C ALA A 89 -20.73 4.07 10.24
N VAL A 90 -21.52 3.00 10.37
CA VAL A 90 -22.43 2.55 9.29
C VAL A 90 -23.60 3.53 9.09
N LEU A 91 -24.07 4.14 10.19
CA LEU A 91 -25.20 5.07 10.17
C LEU A 91 -24.77 6.52 9.90
N ASP A 92 -23.57 6.89 10.35
CA ASP A 92 -23.02 8.24 10.29
C ASP A 92 -21.58 8.18 9.74
N PHE A 93 -21.48 8.34 8.42
CA PHE A 93 -20.21 8.25 7.70
C PHE A 93 -19.21 9.36 8.12
N PRO A 94 -19.60 10.64 8.30
CA PRO A 94 -18.73 11.66 8.88
C PRO A 94 -18.12 11.29 10.24
N SER A 95 -18.88 10.64 11.14
CA SER A 95 -18.33 10.14 12.40
C SER A 95 -17.24 9.07 12.20
N ALA A 96 -17.32 8.28 11.12
CA ALA A 96 -16.28 7.30 10.78
C ALA A 96 -14.96 7.98 10.39
N ILE A 97 -15.04 9.14 9.74
CA ILE A 97 -13.87 9.96 9.38
C ILE A 97 -13.21 10.52 10.63
N ASP A 98 -14.00 11.04 11.58
CA ASP A 98 -13.47 11.54 12.85
C ASP A 98 -12.77 10.41 13.64
N ALA A 99 -13.41 9.24 13.74
CA ALA A 99 -12.81 8.08 14.38
C ALA A 99 -11.52 7.61 13.68
N CYS A 100 -11.48 7.71 12.34
CA CYS A 100 -10.29 7.39 11.55
C CYS A 100 -9.15 8.38 11.84
N ILE A 101 -9.45 9.67 11.88
CA ILE A 101 -8.48 10.73 12.23
C ILE A 101 -7.88 10.46 13.60
N ASP A 102 -8.71 10.20 14.61
CA ASP A 102 -8.26 9.92 15.97
C ASP A 102 -7.39 8.65 16.02
N GLY A 103 -7.81 7.61 15.32
CA GLY A 103 -7.08 6.35 15.21
C GLY A 103 -5.69 6.51 14.58
N ILE A 104 -5.60 7.26 13.48
CA ILE A 104 -4.34 7.57 12.78
C ILE A 104 -3.38 8.29 13.73
N LEU A 105 -3.84 9.31 14.44
CA LEU A 105 -3.00 10.07 15.38
C LEU A 105 -2.54 9.21 16.56
N GLN A 106 -3.42 8.39 17.12
CA GLN A 106 -3.07 7.49 18.22
C GLN A 106 -2.03 6.45 17.81
N GLU A 107 -2.14 5.85 16.63
CA GLU A 107 -1.15 4.89 16.15
C GLU A 107 0.17 5.57 15.79
N ALA A 108 0.16 6.79 15.27
CA ALA A 108 1.37 7.55 14.99
C ALA A 108 2.17 7.89 16.25
N VAL A 109 1.51 8.15 17.39
CA VAL A 109 2.17 8.39 18.68
C VAL A 109 2.81 7.11 19.23
N LYS A 110 2.19 5.95 18.99
CA LYS A 110 2.73 4.64 19.42
C LYS A 110 3.84 4.15 18.51
N ASP A 111 3.85 4.58 17.25
CA ASP A 111 4.83 4.20 16.26
C ASP A 111 6.16 4.93 16.54
N LYS A 112 7.26 4.19 16.66
CA LYS A 112 8.55 4.73 17.12
C LYS A 112 9.31 5.54 16.06
N SER A 113 8.78 5.67 14.85
CA SER A 113 9.36 6.49 13.77
C SER A 113 8.79 7.90 13.74
N HIS A 114 9.33 8.77 12.89
CA HIS A 114 8.84 10.14 12.63
C HIS A 114 7.44 10.20 11.97
N SER A 115 6.56 9.27 12.32
CA SER A 115 5.23 9.04 11.75
C SER A 115 4.21 10.09 12.17
N VAL A 116 4.50 10.88 13.21
CA VAL A 116 3.60 11.96 13.68
C VAL A 116 3.42 13.04 12.61
N THR A 117 4.49 13.47 11.94
CA THR A 117 4.42 14.48 10.87
C THR A 117 3.63 13.96 9.68
N GLU A 118 3.88 12.71 9.27
CA GLU A 118 3.14 12.05 8.19
C GLU A 118 1.65 11.91 8.55
N ALA A 119 1.35 11.49 9.78
CA ALA A 119 -0.01 11.36 10.30
C ALA A 119 -0.77 12.69 10.34
N GLN A 120 -0.12 13.78 10.75
CA GLN A 120 -0.71 15.11 10.73
C GLN A 120 -1.10 15.50 9.30
N TRP A 121 -0.20 15.31 8.33
CA TRP A 121 -0.49 15.55 6.92
C TRP A 121 -1.67 14.70 6.41
N MET A 122 -1.69 13.40 6.74
CA MET A 122 -2.81 12.50 6.38
C MET A 122 -4.15 12.98 6.96
N VAL A 123 -4.14 13.41 8.23
CA VAL A 123 -5.33 13.93 8.91
C VAL A 123 -5.84 15.20 8.24
N GLU A 124 -4.97 16.09 7.80
CA GLU A 124 -5.37 17.28 7.04
C GLU A 124 -6.08 16.91 5.73
N GLN A 125 -5.56 15.92 5.00
CA GLN A 125 -6.21 15.41 3.79
C GLN A 125 -7.61 14.87 4.10
N LEU A 126 -7.78 14.10 5.18
CA LEU A 126 -9.08 13.56 5.61
C LEU A 126 -10.06 14.64 6.06
N ARG A 127 -9.59 15.64 6.81
CA ARG A 127 -10.43 16.77 7.24
C ARG A 127 -10.96 17.56 6.06
N SER A 128 -10.12 17.77 5.05
CA SER A 128 -10.49 18.50 3.82
C SER A 128 -11.60 17.81 3.01
N CYS A 129 -11.78 16.50 3.18
CA CYS A 129 -12.77 15.70 2.46
C CYS A 129 -13.95 15.23 3.31
N LYS A 130 -14.06 15.68 4.57
CA LYS A 130 -15.10 15.23 5.51
C LYS A 130 -16.54 15.47 5.02
N MET A 131 -16.79 16.62 4.40
CA MET A 131 -18.12 17.03 3.91
C MET A 131 -18.34 16.70 2.43
N LYS A 132 -17.39 15.98 1.79
CA LYS A 132 -17.49 15.61 0.39
C LYS A 132 -18.28 14.33 0.21
N HIS A 133 -18.52 13.94 -1.04
CA HIS A 133 -19.17 12.67 -1.33
C HIS A 133 -18.36 11.49 -0.82
N ARG A 134 -19.07 10.48 -0.32
CA ARG A 134 -18.53 9.22 0.23
C ARG A 134 -17.41 8.60 -0.61
N ARG A 135 -17.59 8.60 -1.94
CA ARG A 135 -16.60 8.07 -2.90
C ARG A 135 -15.31 8.87 -2.91
N GLU A 136 -15.39 10.19 -2.81
CA GLU A 136 -14.21 11.07 -2.78
C GLU A 136 -13.42 10.88 -1.49
N THR A 137 -14.12 10.83 -0.34
CA THR A 137 -13.47 10.55 0.95
C THR A 137 -12.77 9.19 0.94
N SER A 138 -13.44 8.16 0.42
CA SER A 138 -12.88 6.80 0.37
C SER A 138 -11.70 6.73 -0.62
N SER A 139 -11.76 7.49 -1.72
CA SER A 139 -10.63 7.66 -2.64
C SER A 139 -9.42 8.25 -1.92
N VAL A 140 -9.60 9.33 -1.14
CA VAL A 140 -8.51 9.91 -0.34
C VAL A 140 -7.90 8.87 0.59
N CYS A 141 -8.72 8.10 1.31
CA CYS A 141 -8.23 7.06 2.23
C CYS A 141 -7.32 6.03 1.54
N ILE A 142 -7.66 5.61 0.33
CA ILE A 142 -6.83 4.68 -0.46
C ILE A 142 -5.51 5.34 -0.87
N HIS A 143 -5.54 6.59 -1.30
CA HIS A 143 -4.32 7.30 -1.70
C HIS A 143 -3.37 7.57 -0.52
N LEU A 144 -3.88 7.64 0.71
CA LEU A 144 -3.05 7.71 1.92
C LEU A 144 -2.47 6.34 2.32
N TYR A 145 -3.09 5.25 1.87
CA TYR A 145 -2.67 3.87 2.16
C TYR A 145 -1.66 3.35 1.13
N THR A 146 -0.49 3.99 1.05
CA THR A 146 0.60 3.57 0.17
C THR A 146 1.58 2.65 0.88
N ARG A 147 2.31 1.79 0.15
CA ARG A 147 3.27 0.84 0.73
C ARG A 147 4.34 1.49 1.63
N GLU A 148 4.70 2.72 1.32
CA GLU A 148 5.73 3.49 2.05
C GLU A 148 5.17 4.18 3.28
N SER A 149 3.85 4.24 3.42
CA SER A 149 3.21 4.94 4.53
C SER A 149 3.26 4.15 5.83
N PHE A 150 3.39 4.86 6.95
CA PHE A 150 3.37 4.19 8.26
C PHE A 150 2.06 3.42 8.48
N LEU A 151 0.92 3.95 7.98
CA LEU A 151 -0.38 3.30 8.06
C LEU A 151 -0.38 1.94 7.38
N TYR A 152 0.26 1.82 6.21
CA TYR A 152 0.40 0.54 5.54
C TYR A 152 1.17 -0.46 6.40
N ARG A 153 2.31 -0.06 6.96
CA ARG A 153 3.09 -0.94 7.84
C ARG A 153 2.29 -1.36 9.07
N VAL A 154 1.69 -0.41 9.79
CA VAL A 154 0.96 -0.65 11.04
C VAL A 154 -0.26 -1.54 10.79
N LEU A 155 -1.06 -1.23 9.77
CA LEU A 155 -2.26 -2.03 9.46
C LEU A 155 -1.90 -3.43 8.98
N ASN A 156 -0.97 -3.60 8.05
CA ASN A 156 -0.60 -4.94 7.59
C ASN A 156 0.02 -5.79 8.68
N THR A 157 0.76 -5.18 9.62
CA THR A 157 1.29 -5.89 10.79
C THR A 157 0.14 -6.35 11.68
N ALA A 158 -0.79 -5.45 12.02
CA ALA A 158 -1.96 -5.79 12.83
C ALA A 158 -2.81 -6.90 12.21
N LEU A 159 -3.04 -6.85 10.90
CA LEU A 159 -3.79 -7.88 10.17
C LEU A 159 -3.07 -9.23 10.13
N ARG A 160 -1.75 -9.23 9.94
CA ARG A 160 -0.93 -10.45 9.90
C ARG A 160 -0.85 -11.13 11.26
N GLU A 161 -0.73 -10.35 12.32
CA GLU A 161 -0.60 -10.82 13.69
C GLU A 161 -1.96 -11.05 14.38
N ALA A 162 -3.06 -10.74 13.68
CA ALA A 162 -4.41 -10.74 14.25
C ALA A 162 -4.51 -9.89 15.55
N ASP A 163 -3.81 -8.75 15.59
CA ASP A 163 -3.77 -7.86 16.74
C ASP A 163 -5.08 -7.08 16.88
N HIS A 164 -6.03 -7.69 17.58
CA HIS A 164 -7.34 -7.11 17.84
C HIS A 164 -7.29 -5.88 18.77
N SER A 165 -6.16 -5.60 19.46
CA SER A 165 -6.04 -4.41 20.30
C SER A 165 -6.10 -3.11 19.47
N LYS A 166 -5.74 -3.19 18.18
CA LYS A 166 -5.77 -2.08 17.23
C LYS A 166 -7.10 -1.92 16.50
N LEU A 167 -8.12 -2.73 16.82
CA LEU A 167 -9.44 -2.65 16.18
C LEU A 167 -10.04 -1.26 16.32
N ALA A 168 -9.94 -0.66 17.51
CA ALA A 168 -10.52 0.66 17.78
C ALA A 168 -9.88 1.77 16.93
N THR A 169 -8.57 1.70 16.71
CA THR A 169 -7.81 2.74 16.01
C THR A 169 -7.77 2.52 14.49
N LEU A 170 -7.65 1.28 14.02
CA LEU A 170 -7.50 0.97 12.60
C LEU A 170 -8.79 0.54 11.90
N GLY A 171 -9.78 0.05 12.67
CA GLY A 171 -11.08 -0.36 12.14
C GLY A 171 -11.78 0.72 11.29
N PRO A 172 -11.82 2.01 11.71
CA PRO A 172 -12.40 3.07 10.90
C PRO A 172 -11.71 3.23 9.54
N LEU A 173 -10.37 3.14 9.47
CA LEU A 173 -9.63 3.21 8.21
C LEU A 173 -9.99 2.04 7.29
N CYS A 174 -10.04 0.82 7.82
CA CYS A 174 -10.45 -0.36 7.06
C CYS A 174 -11.86 -0.22 6.49
N PHE A 175 -12.77 0.38 7.26
CA PHE A 175 -14.14 0.66 6.82
C PHE A 175 -14.17 1.60 5.62
N LEU A 176 -13.44 2.72 5.70
CA LEU A 176 -13.38 3.73 4.64
C LEU A 176 -12.72 3.18 3.37
N ILE A 177 -11.66 2.38 3.50
CA ILE A 177 -11.00 1.75 2.34
C ILE A 177 -11.92 0.73 1.68
N ARG A 178 -12.60 -0.15 2.45
CA ARG A 178 -13.55 -1.13 1.90
C ARG A 178 -14.67 -0.44 1.14
N ASP A 179 -15.10 0.71 1.64
CA ASP A 179 -16.23 1.42 1.08
C ASP A 179 -16.00 1.84 -0.38
N TYR A 180 -14.79 2.30 -0.71
CA TYR A 180 -14.39 2.60 -2.09
C TYR A 180 -14.54 1.39 -3.01
N SER A 181 -14.22 0.18 -2.54
CA SER A 181 -14.30 -1.05 -3.35
C SER A 181 -15.73 -1.48 -3.66
N ARG A 182 -16.75 -0.88 -3.02
CA ARG A 182 -18.17 -1.20 -3.26
C ARG A 182 -18.88 -0.21 -4.19
N THR A 183 -18.24 0.92 -4.52
CA THR A 183 -18.78 2.00 -5.37
C THR A 183 -18.08 2.09 -6.72
#